data_AF-A0A4C1UR75-F1
#
_entry.id   AF-A0A4C1UR75-F1
#
_cell.length_a   1.000
_cell.length_b   1.000
_cell.length_c   1.000
_cell.angle_alpha   90.00
_cell.angle_beta   90.00
_cell.angle_gamma   90.00
#
_symmetry.space_group_name_H-M   'P 1'
#
loop_
_entity.id
_entity.type
_entity.pdbx_description
1 polymer ?
#
loop_
_entity_poly.entity_id
_entity_poly.type
_entity_poly.pdbx_seq_one_letter_code
_entity_poly.pdbx_strand_id
1 'polypeptide(L)'
;MGTELSNEMSLLFDKLKAELDQQTIQITENITKTVLKVVDEKIQPIIAENERLTREVEKLNKQLQNLDVNARKNNIILHGIPEPSTEKYEDLNALVIKTITDLDVPLENSEINKVQRLGKNG
;
A
#
# COMPACT_ATOMS: atom_id res chain seq x y z
N MET A 1 37.65 15.90 -64.33
CA MET A 1 38.77 15.06 -63.89
C MET A 1 38.57 14.82 -62.41
N GLY A 2 38.12 13.63 -62.03
CA GLY A 2 38.06 13.24 -60.63
C GLY A 2 39.49 13.14 -60.13
N THR A 3 39.85 13.93 -59.13
CA THR A 3 41.13 13.76 -58.44
C THR A 3 41.03 12.45 -57.67
N GLU A 4 41.60 11.38 -58.21
CA GLU A 4 41.85 10.18 -57.41
C GLU A 4 42.71 10.62 -56.21
N LEU A 5 42.12 10.50 -55.02
CA LEU A 5 42.84 10.70 -53.77
C LEU A 5 44.04 9.75 -53.79
N SER A 6 45.24 10.22 -53.42
CA SER A 6 46.39 9.30 -53.39
C SER A 6 46.05 8.10 -52.48
N ASN A 7 46.44 6.89 -52.89
CA ASN A 7 46.15 5.67 -52.13
C ASN A 7 46.58 5.77 -50.66
N GLU A 8 47.64 6.53 -50.39
CA GLU A 8 48.13 6.83 -49.04
C GLU A 8 47.16 7.72 -48.23
N MET A 9 46.54 8.72 -48.85
CA MET A 9 45.51 9.53 -48.19
C MET A 9 44.24 8.71 -47.92
N SER A 10 43.82 7.83 -48.85
CA SER A 10 42.66 6.96 -48.61
C SER A 10 42.90 6.03 -47.42
N LEU A 11 44.09 5.39 -47.37
CA LEU A 11 44.47 4.52 -46.26
C LEU A 11 44.53 5.28 -44.92
N LEU A 12 44.97 6.54 -44.95
CA LEU A 12 45.00 7.40 -43.77
C LEU A 12 43.58 7.70 -43.25
N PHE A 13 42.65 8.02 -44.14
CA PHE A 13 41.23 8.26 -43.79
C PHE A 13 40.58 7.00 -43.21
N ASP A 14 40.84 5.83 -43.79
CA ASP A 14 40.28 4.57 -43.29
C ASP A 14 40.77 4.25 -41.87
N LYS A 15 42.06 4.48 -41.58
CA LYS A 15 42.62 4.32 -40.23
C LYS A 15 42.05 5.33 -39.23
N LEU A 16 41.92 6.59 -39.64
CA LEU A 16 41.32 7.64 -38.82
C LEU A 16 39.86 7.31 -38.47
N LYS A 17 39.10 6.81 -39.45
CA LYS A 17 37.73 6.38 -39.26
C LYS A 17 37.64 5.21 -38.28
N ALA A 18 38.49 4.19 -38.45
CA ALA A 18 38.52 3.04 -37.54
C ALA A 18 38.86 3.45 -36.09
N GLU A 19 39.83 4.35 -35.90
CA GLU A 19 40.20 4.86 -34.57
C GLU A 19 39.07 5.68 -33.94
N LEU A 20 38.37 6.52 -34.72
CA LEU A 20 37.21 7.30 -34.26
C LEU A 20 36.03 6.40 -33.89
N ASP A 21 35.75 5.36 -34.68
CA ASP A 21 34.71 4.37 -34.38
C ASP A 21 35.05 3.63 -33.07
N GLN A 22 36.31 3.22 -32.90
CA GLN A 22 36.78 2.55 -31.70
C GLN A 22 36.71 3.44 -30.46
N GLN A 23 37.07 4.72 -30.56
CA GLN A 23 36.89 5.69 -29.48
C GLN A 23 35.41 5.90 -29.15
N THR A 24 34.54 5.97 -30.16
CA THR A 24 33.10 6.14 -29.96
C THR A 24 32.50 4.97 -29.17
N ILE A 25 32.92 3.73 -29.48
CA ILE A 25 32.52 2.54 -28.74
C ILE A 25 32.99 2.60 -27.29
N GLN A 26 34.28 2.88 -27.06
CA GLN A 26 34.84 2.94 -25.70
C GLN A 26 34.19 4.04 -24.84
N ILE A 27 33.96 5.22 -25.41
CA ILE A 27 33.29 6.32 -24.72
C ILE A 27 31.86 5.92 -24.36
N THR A 28 31.13 5.33 -25.29
CA THR A 28 29.75 4.88 -25.06
C THR A 28 29.70 3.84 -23.95
N GLU A 29 30.56 2.82 -23.99
CA GLU A 29 30.61 1.78 -22.96
C GLU A 29 30.95 2.35 -21.57
N ASN A 30 31.93 3.25 -21.49
CA ASN A 30 32.35 3.85 -20.23
C ASN A 30 31.26 4.74 -19.63
N ILE A 31 30.58 5.53 -20.46
CA ILE A 31 29.45 6.35 -20.03
C ILE A 31 28.31 5.44 -19.57
N THR A 32 27.94 4.41 -20.34
CA THR A 32 26.88 3.48 -19.97
C THR A 32 27.18 2.79 -18.64
N LYS A 33 28.39 2.28 -18.43
CA LYS A 33 28.79 1.66 -17.15
C LYS A 33 28.71 2.64 -15.99
N THR A 34 29.16 3.88 -16.19
CA THR A 34 29.13 4.92 -15.15
C THR A 34 27.70 5.29 -14.78
N VAL A 35 26.84 5.50 -15.78
CA VAL A 35 25.43 5.83 -15.59
C VAL A 35 24.71 4.69 -14.86
N LEU A 36 24.90 3.44 -15.29
CA LEU A 36 24.30 2.28 -14.62
C LEU A 36 24.73 2.17 -13.16
N LYS A 37 26.01 2.41 -12.88
CA LYS A 37 26.53 2.41 -11.50
C LYS A 37 25.87 3.49 -10.64
N VAL A 38 25.79 4.72 -11.14
CA VAL A 38 25.15 5.84 -10.41
C VAL A 38 23.66 5.56 -10.19
N VAL A 39 22.97 5.00 -11.18
CA VAL A 39 21.56 4.62 -11.05
C VAL A 39 21.38 3.54 -9.99
N ASP A 40 22.19 2.49 -10.01
CA ASP A 40 22.12 1.42 -9.01
C ASP A 40 22.38 1.96 -7.59
N GLU A 41 23.45 2.75 -7.41
CA GLU A 41 23.77 3.41 -6.13
C GLU A 41 22.62 4.29 -5.59
N LYS A 42 21.79 4.87 -6.47
CA LYS A 42 20.63 5.68 -6.07
C LYS A 42 19.37 4.85 -5.86
N ILE A 43 19.20 3.74 -6.57
CA ILE A 43 18.01 2.89 -6.47
C ILE A 43 18.07 1.98 -5.24
N GLN A 44 19.23 1.42 -4.90
CA GLN A 44 19.39 0.55 -3.72
C GLN A 44 18.84 1.16 -2.40
N PRO A 45 19.16 2.41 -2.04
CA PRO A 45 18.60 3.01 -0.81
C PRO A 45 17.08 3.23 -0.90
N ILE A 46 16.53 3.49 -2.09
CA ILE A 46 15.08 3.63 -2.29
C ILE A 46 14.39 2.29 -2.06
N ILE A 47 14.94 1.18 -2.58
CA ILE A 47 14.40 -0.16 -2.37
C ILE A 47 14.43 -0.52 -0.88
N ALA A 48 15.56 -0.31 -0.22
CA ALA A 48 15.71 -0.61 1.21
C ALA A 48 14.72 0.19 2.08
N GLU A 49 14.52 1.47 1.77
CA GLU A 49 13.56 2.31 2.45
C GLU A 49 12.11 1.89 2.17
N ASN A 50 11.81 1.51 0.93
CA ASN A 50 10.48 1.01 0.57
C ASN A 50 10.11 -0.24 1.38
N GLU A 51 11.01 -1.22 1.45
CA GLU A 51 10.81 -2.41 2.27
C GLU A 51 10.63 -2.09 3.76
N ARG A 52 11.39 -1.11 4.29
CA ARG A 52 11.24 -0.64 5.66
C ARG A 52 9.85 -0.06 5.90
N LEU A 53 9.39 0.80 5.00
CA LEU A 53 8.06 1.41 5.05
C LEU A 53 6.95 0.38 4.94
N THR A 54 7.07 -0.62 4.05
CA THR A 54 6.09 -1.72 3.95
C THR A 54 5.94 -2.45 5.29
N ARG A 55 7.05 -2.79 5.94
CA ARG A 55 7.03 -3.44 7.27
C ARG A 55 6.37 -2.57 8.34
N GLU A 56 6.61 -1.26 8.31
CA GLU A 56 5.96 -0.33 9.24
C GLU A 56 4.45 -0.24 9.03
N VAL A 57 4.01 -0.15 7.77
CA VAL A 57 2.59 -0.14 7.41
C VAL A 57 1.92 -1.44 7.88
N GLU A 58 2.53 -2.60 7.65
CA GLU A 58 2.00 -3.87 8.14
C GLU A 58 1.88 -3.92 9.66
N LYS A 59 2.90 -3.43 10.38
CA LYS A 59 2.89 -3.36 11.85
C LYS A 59 1.76 -2.46 12.33
N LEU A 60 1.61 -1.28 11.74
CA LEU A 60 0.55 -0.33 12.10
C LEU A 60 -0.84 -0.91 11.83
N ASN A 61 -1.04 -1.58 10.69
CA ASN A 61 -2.31 -2.23 10.37
C ASN A 61 -2.67 -3.32 11.38
N LYS A 62 -1.70 -4.13 11.81
CA LYS A 62 -1.92 -5.14 12.87
C LYS A 62 -2.29 -4.48 14.20
N GLN A 63 -1.64 -3.38 14.56
CA GLN A 63 -1.98 -2.65 15.78
C GLN A 63 -3.39 -2.05 15.70
N LEU A 64 -3.77 -1.48 14.55
CA LEU A 64 -5.11 -0.94 14.32
C LEU A 64 -6.19 -2.02 14.43
N GLN A 65 -5.95 -3.19 13.83
CA GLN A 65 -6.87 -4.32 13.93
C GLN A 65 -7.03 -4.80 15.38
N ASN A 66 -5.92 -4.91 16.12
CA ASN A 66 -5.97 -5.28 17.53
C ASN A 66 -6.71 -4.25 18.37
N LEU A 67 -6.55 -2.96 18.08
CA LEU A 67 -7.29 -1.89 18.76
C LEU A 67 -8.79 -1.99 18.46
N ASP A 68 -9.19 -2.23 17.22
CA ASP A 68 -10.61 -2.37 16.86
C ASP A 68 -11.24 -3.62 17.52
N VAL A 69 -10.52 -4.75 17.53
CA VAL A 69 -10.96 -5.96 18.24
C VAL A 69 -11.11 -5.72 19.74
N ASN A 70 -10.14 -5.04 20.36
CA ASN A 70 -10.20 -4.73 21.79
C ASN A 70 -11.32 -3.72 22.12
N ALA A 71 -11.53 -2.72 21.26
CA ALA A 71 -12.59 -1.74 21.43
C ALA A 71 -13.99 -2.37 21.33
N ARG A 72 -14.13 -3.42 20.50
CA ARG A 72 -15.39 -4.15 20.32
C ARG A 72 -15.51 -5.41 21.17
N LYS A 73 -14.54 -5.69 22.05
CA LYS A 73 -14.46 -6.95 22.81
C LYS A 73 -15.73 -7.26 23.61
N ASN A 74 -16.38 -6.23 24.14
CA ASN A 74 -17.59 -6.35 24.95
C ASN A 74 -18.87 -6.06 24.15
N ASN A 75 -18.77 -5.83 22.85
CA ASN A 75 -19.93 -5.54 22.01
C ASN A 75 -20.64 -6.85 21.66
N ILE A 76 -21.97 -6.85 21.81
CA ILE A 76 -22.83 -7.96 21.41
C ILE A 76 -23.63 -7.51 20.19
N ILE A 77 -23.69 -8.36 19.16
CA ILE A 77 -24.51 -8.12 17.98
C ILE A 77 -25.70 -9.07 18.03
N LEU A 78 -26.90 -8.50 18.02
CA LEU A 78 -28.14 -9.25 18.03
C LEU A 78 -28.78 -9.20 16.64
N HIS A 79 -29.03 -10.37 16.06
CA HIS A 79 -29.65 -10.52 14.75
C HIS A 79 -31.06 -11.13 14.89
N GLY A 80 -31.97 -10.75 14.01
CA GLY A 80 -33.31 -11.35 13.95
C GLY A 80 -34.27 -10.90 15.06
N ILE A 81 -33.96 -9.81 15.76
CA ILE A 81 -34.90 -9.21 16.72
C ILE A 81 -36.05 -8.56 15.94
N PRO A 82 -37.31 -8.96 16.19
CA PRO A 82 -38.46 -8.32 15.57
C PRO A 82 -38.55 -6.87 16.01
N GLU A 83 -38.54 -5.94 15.05
CA GLU A 83 -38.72 -4.52 15.33
C GLU A 83 -40.21 -4.15 15.25
N PRO A 84 -40.71 -3.37 16.23
CA PRO A 84 -42.08 -2.87 16.19
C PRO A 84 -42.24 -1.78 15.13
N SER A 85 -43.42 -1.73 14.53
CA SER A 85 -43.73 -0.90 13.34
C SER A 85 -43.72 0.61 13.61
N THR A 86 -43.56 1.06 14.86
CA THR A 86 -43.57 2.47 15.24
C THR A 86 -42.16 2.96 15.53
N GLU A 87 -41.48 3.37 14.46
CA GLU A 87 -40.04 3.66 14.38
C GLU A 87 -39.50 4.81 15.27
N LYS A 88 -40.29 5.47 16.12
CA LYS A 88 -39.89 6.79 16.68
C LYS A 88 -39.70 6.88 18.20
N TYR A 89 -40.19 5.93 19.00
CA TYR A 89 -40.24 6.15 20.47
C TYR A 89 -40.03 4.92 21.34
N GLU A 90 -39.62 3.77 20.79
CA GLU A 90 -39.35 2.62 21.64
C GLU A 90 -37.95 2.65 22.25
N ASP A 91 -37.90 2.37 23.54
CA ASP A 91 -36.66 2.21 24.31
C ASP A 91 -35.95 0.93 23.84
N LEU A 92 -34.95 1.13 22.98
CA LEU A 92 -34.13 0.04 22.44
C LEU A 92 -33.42 -0.74 23.56
N ASN A 93 -33.11 -0.10 24.70
CA ASN A 93 -32.55 -0.82 25.85
C ASN A 93 -33.58 -1.79 26.43
N ALA A 94 -34.84 -1.37 26.58
CA ALA A 94 -35.90 -2.24 27.08
C ALA A 94 -36.12 -3.47 26.18
N LEU A 95 -36.08 -3.28 24.85
CA LEU A 95 -36.17 -4.39 23.89
C LEU A 95 -34.99 -5.36 24.03
N VAL A 96 -33.77 -4.84 24.16
CA VAL A 96 -32.56 -5.67 24.34
C VAL A 96 -32.59 -6.40 25.68
N ILE A 97 -32.91 -5.70 26.79
CA ILE A 97 -33.01 -6.29 28.13
C ILE A 97 -34.04 -7.42 28.12
N LYS A 98 -35.23 -7.19 27.56
CA LYS A 98 -36.27 -8.22 27.46
C LYS A 98 -35.77 -9.43 26.67
N THR A 99 -35.17 -9.20 25.50
CA THR A 99 -34.68 -10.28 24.63
C THR A 99 -33.61 -11.13 25.32
N ILE A 100 -32.70 -10.51 26.07
CA ILE A 100 -31.64 -11.23 26.80
C ILE A 100 -32.20 -11.92 28.05
N THR A 101 -33.14 -11.29 28.76
CA THR A 101 -33.79 -11.88 29.94
C THR A 101 -34.63 -13.10 29.56
N ASP A 102 -35.25 -13.09 28.38
CA ASP A 102 -35.97 -14.25 27.83
C ASP A 102 -35.04 -15.47 27.59
N LEU A 103 -33.72 -15.25 27.55
CA LEU A 103 -32.68 -16.31 27.48
C LEU A 103 -32.17 -16.76 28.86
N ASP A 104 -32.84 -16.35 29.94
CA ASP A 104 -32.47 -16.64 31.34
C ASP A 104 -31.13 -15.99 31.76
N VAL A 105 -30.75 -14.89 31.11
CA VAL A 105 -29.59 -14.09 31.49
C VAL A 105 -30.09 -12.77 32.11
N PRO A 106 -29.88 -12.54 33.41
CA PRO A 106 -30.24 -11.28 34.03
C PRO A 106 -29.36 -10.16 33.47
N LEU A 107 -30.00 -9.10 32.95
CA LEU A 107 -29.32 -7.92 32.43
C LEU A 107 -30.00 -6.66 32.94
N GLU A 108 -29.25 -5.83 33.64
CA GLU A 108 -29.73 -4.52 34.11
C GLU A 108 -29.34 -3.40 33.14
N ASN A 109 -30.12 -2.31 33.14
CA ASN A 109 -29.84 -1.16 32.27
C ASN A 109 -28.50 -0.46 32.61
N SER A 110 -28.03 -0.60 33.85
CA SER A 110 -26.73 -0.09 34.33
C SER A 110 -25.53 -0.83 33.71
N GLU A 111 -25.73 -2.05 33.23
CA GLU A 111 -24.69 -2.89 32.61
C GLU A 111 -24.52 -2.59 31.11
N ILE A 112 -25.44 -1.82 30.55
CA ILE A 112 -25.46 -1.46 29.13
C ILE A 112 -24.80 -0.08 28.95
N ASN A 113 -23.70 -0.03 28.21
CA ASN A 113 -23.01 1.23 27.92
C ASN A 113 -23.72 2.03 26.80
N LYS A 114 -24.02 1.37 25.68
CA LYS A 114 -24.66 1.97 24.51
C LYS A 114 -25.37 0.90 23.69
N VAL A 115 -26.55 1.24 23.18
CA VAL A 115 -27.29 0.42 22.21
C VAL A 115 -27.59 1.27 20.98
N GLN A 116 -27.42 0.69 19.80
CA GLN A 116 -27.72 1.33 18.54
C GLN A 116 -28.09 0.27 17.49
N ARG A 117 -28.90 0.66 16.52
CA ARG A 117 -29.17 -0.17 15.33
C ARG A 117 -27.96 -0.13 14.41
N LEU A 118 -27.72 -1.21 13.66
CA LEU A 118 -26.67 -1.26 12.65
C LEU A 118 -27.29 -1.11 11.26
N GLY A 119 -26.94 -0.07 10.51
CA GLY A 119 -27.40 0.12 9.12
C GLY A 119 -27.68 1.58 8.75
N LYS A 120 -28.31 1.80 7.59
CA LYS A 120 -28.59 3.14 7.01
C LYS A 120 -29.47 4.06 7.87
N ASN A 121 -30.19 3.49 8.84
CA ASN A 121 -31.10 4.21 9.74
C ASN A 121 -30.66 4.08 11.22
N GLY A 122 -29.38 3.76 11.47
CA GLY A 122 -28.79 3.69 12.81
C GLY A 122 -28.28 5.02 13.32
#